data_AF-A0A0F8CE58-F1
#
_entry.id   AF-A0A0F8CE58-F1
#
_cell.length_a   1.000
_cell.length_b   1.000
_cell.length_c   1.000
_cell.angle_alpha   90.00
_cell.angle_beta   90.00
_cell.angle_gamma   90.00
#
_symmetry.space_group_name_H-M   'P 1'
#
loop_
_entity.id
_entity.type
_entity.pdbx_description
1 polymer ?
#
loop_
_entity_poly.entity_id
_entity_poly.type
_entity_poly.pdbx_seq_one_letter_code
_entity_poly.pdbx_strand_id
1 'polypeptide(L)'
;MSSSGIPLPLKTEHSTRDRLYWNFFNMIPFLIGSIAIARDSIKWVAVYIGIALFFFLVIEFRFACTHCLYYIRSKGCVKCMMLYGVPKLFKARPGPHSPFEKAVTVLGALPMFLFPVYWLVRDPLLMGGYVVSWALFFLTARRYECIRCINFECPMNRVSVEVRKEFEGKIES
;
A
#
# COMPACT_ATOMS: atom_id res chain seq x y z
N MET A 1 15.59 -23.03 12.88
CA MET A 1 16.49 -23.24 11.72
C MET A 1 16.70 -21.89 11.06
N SER A 2 17.85 -21.27 11.30
CA SER A 2 18.23 -19.98 10.70
C SER A 2 18.68 -20.24 9.27
N SER A 3 17.85 -19.85 8.30
CA SER A 3 18.23 -19.90 6.90
C SER A 3 19.24 -18.79 6.64
N SER A 4 20.51 -19.17 6.58
CA SER A 4 21.61 -18.41 5.98
C SER A 4 21.35 -18.21 4.49
N GLY A 5 20.43 -17.30 4.17
CA GLY A 5 20.27 -16.73 2.83
C GLY A 5 21.01 -15.41 2.78
N ILE A 6 21.80 -15.19 1.73
CA ILE A 6 22.38 -13.89 1.39
C ILE A 6 21.30 -12.81 1.59
N PRO A 7 21.51 -11.78 2.42
CA PRO A 7 20.52 -10.74 2.64
C PRO A 7 20.12 -10.14 1.29
N LEU A 8 18.86 -10.33 0.89
CA LEU A 8 18.37 -9.72 -0.34
C LEU A 8 18.52 -8.20 -0.20
N PRO A 9 19.14 -7.52 -1.19
CA PRO A 9 19.44 -6.10 -1.04
C PRO A 9 18.15 -5.30 -0.91
N LEU A 10 18.13 -4.36 0.03
CA LEU A 10 16.98 -3.46 0.23
C LEU A 10 16.67 -2.72 -1.08
N LYS A 11 15.37 -2.57 -1.36
CA LYS A 11 14.88 -1.92 -2.57
C LYS A 11 14.75 -0.44 -2.28
N THR A 12 15.75 0.36 -2.60
CA THR A 12 15.73 1.82 -2.35
C THR A 12 15.01 2.60 -3.45
N GLU A 13 14.88 2.01 -4.64
CA GLU A 13 14.20 2.60 -5.80
C GLU A 13 13.33 1.55 -6.50
N HIS A 14 12.24 2.01 -7.12
CA HIS A 14 11.35 1.17 -7.90
C HIS A 14 11.48 1.51 -9.40
N SER A 15 11.69 0.47 -10.21
CA SER A 15 11.73 0.61 -11.67
C SER A 15 10.33 0.91 -12.24
N THR A 16 10.24 1.29 -13.52
CA THR A 16 8.93 1.44 -14.20
C THR A 16 8.13 0.16 -14.17
N ARG A 17 8.80 -0.99 -14.35
CA ARG A 17 8.14 -2.31 -14.31
C ARG A 17 7.53 -2.60 -12.95
N ASP A 18 8.25 -2.29 -11.87
CA ASP A 18 7.72 -2.48 -10.51
C ASP A 18 6.46 -1.64 -10.29
N ARG A 19 6.51 -0.37 -10.69
CA ARG A 19 5.38 0.57 -10.56
C ARG A 19 4.15 0.07 -11.31
N LEU A 20 4.33 -0.33 -12.58
CA LEU A 20 3.24 -0.86 -13.40
C LEU A 20 2.68 -2.15 -12.81
N TYR A 21 3.54 -3.08 -12.39
CA TYR A 21 3.13 -4.35 -11.80
C TYR A 21 2.25 -4.13 -10.57
N TRP A 22 2.70 -3.34 -9.59
CA TRP A 22 1.97 -3.14 -8.34
C TRP A 22 0.68 -2.34 -8.53
N ASN A 23 0.70 -1.31 -9.39
CA ASN A 23 -0.53 -0.56 -9.69
C ASN A 23 -1.55 -1.43 -10.43
N PHE A 24 -1.13 -2.22 -11.42
CA PHE A 24 -2.03 -3.13 -12.11
C PHE A 24 -2.66 -4.15 -11.15
N PHE A 25 -1.83 -4.75 -10.28
CA PHE A 25 -2.30 -5.71 -9.29
C PHE A 25 -3.28 -5.10 -8.27
N ASN A 26 -3.05 -3.85 -7.86
CA ASN A 26 -3.96 -3.10 -6.98
C ASN A 26 -5.26 -2.68 -7.70
N MET A 27 -5.22 -2.43 -9.00
CA MET A 27 -6.39 -2.03 -9.79
C MET A 27 -7.37 -3.18 -10.02
N ILE A 28 -6.93 -4.45 -10.08
CA ILE A 28 -7.80 -5.62 -10.27
C ILE A 28 -8.94 -5.68 -9.24
N PRO A 29 -8.69 -5.74 -7.90
CA PRO A 29 -9.76 -5.78 -6.92
C PRO A 29 -10.65 -4.54 -6.96
N PHE A 30 -10.05 -3.36 -7.22
CA PHE A 30 -10.80 -2.11 -7.35
C PHE A 30 -11.79 -2.14 -8.53
N LEU A 31 -11.37 -2.68 -9.67
CA LEU A 31 -12.22 -2.86 -10.85
C LEU A 31 -13.32 -3.88 -10.60
N ILE A 32 -13.02 -5.01 -9.94
CA ILE A 32 -14.02 -6.02 -9.58
C ILE A 32 -15.11 -5.40 -8.68
N GLY A 33 -14.70 -4.66 -7.64
CA GLY A 33 -15.63 -3.93 -6.77
C GLY A 33 -16.47 -2.91 -7.53
N SER A 34 -15.83 -2.13 -8.43
CA SER A 34 -16.52 -1.15 -9.26
C SER A 34 -17.52 -1.79 -10.23
N ILE A 35 -17.19 -2.94 -10.85
CA ILE A 35 -18.09 -3.69 -11.74
C ILE A 35 -19.32 -4.19 -10.95
N ALA A 36 -19.10 -4.73 -9.74
CA ALA A 36 -20.20 -5.19 -8.90
C ALA A 36 -21.18 -4.05 -8.55
N ILE A 37 -20.65 -2.87 -8.22
CA ILE A 37 -21.45 -1.68 -7.90
C ILE A 37 -22.13 -1.12 -9.16
N ALA A 38 -21.44 -1.08 -10.30
CA ALA A 38 -21.94 -0.50 -11.55
C ALA A 38 -23.19 -1.20 -12.09
N ARG A 39 -23.37 -2.49 -11.78
CA ARG A 39 -24.58 -3.25 -12.12
C ARG A 39 -25.84 -2.72 -11.45
N ASP A 40 -25.69 -2.00 -10.34
CA ASP A 40 -26.78 -1.43 -9.54
C ASP A 40 -26.88 0.09 -9.78
N SER A 41 -25.77 0.82 -9.63
CA SER A 41 -25.75 2.26 -9.91
C SER A 41 -24.35 2.81 -10.17
N ILE A 42 -24.21 3.56 -11.27
CA ILE A 42 -23.00 4.35 -11.56
C ILE A 42 -22.75 5.42 -10.47
N LYS A 43 -23.79 5.94 -9.82
CA LYS A 43 -23.63 6.91 -8.72
C LYS A 43 -22.83 6.32 -7.56
N TRP A 44 -23.08 5.06 -7.21
CA TRP A 44 -22.35 4.37 -6.14
C TRP A 44 -20.91 4.06 -6.54
N VAL A 45 -20.63 3.87 -7.84
CA VAL A 45 -19.24 3.75 -8.33
C VAL A 45 -18.48 5.05 -8.11
N ALA A 46 -19.10 6.20 -8.38
CA ALA A 46 -18.48 7.50 -8.10
C ALA A 46 -18.19 7.71 -6.60
N VAL A 47 -19.11 7.28 -5.72
CA VAL A 47 -18.88 7.26 -4.27
C VAL A 47 -17.69 6.36 -3.92
N TYR A 48 -17.60 5.16 -4.51
CA TYR A 48 -16.50 4.24 -4.25
C TYR A 48 -15.14 4.77 -4.71
N ILE A 49 -15.09 5.40 -5.89
CA ILE A 49 -13.90 6.13 -6.37
C ILE A 49 -13.54 7.25 -5.39
N GLY A 50 -14.52 8.02 -4.92
CA GLY A 50 -14.32 9.07 -3.93
C GLY A 50 -13.71 8.54 -2.62
N ILE A 51 -14.22 7.42 -2.11
CA ILE A 51 -13.68 6.73 -0.93
C ILE A 51 -12.22 6.32 -1.17
N ALA A 52 -11.92 5.71 -2.32
CA ALA A 52 -10.56 5.29 -2.65
C ALA A 52 -9.61 6.49 -2.77
N LEU A 53 -10.00 7.55 -3.48
CA LEU A 53 -9.19 8.77 -3.60
C LEU A 53 -8.96 9.44 -2.24
N PHE A 54 -9.99 9.54 -1.42
CA PHE A 54 -9.87 10.09 -0.07
C PHE A 54 -8.92 9.25 0.80
N PHE A 55 -9.03 7.93 0.73
CA PHE A 55 -8.13 7.04 1.44
C PHE A 55 -6.68 7.21 0.96
N PHE A 56 -6.40 7.03 -0.33
CA PHE A 56 -5.03 7.03 -0.87
C PHE A 56 -4.37 8.41 -0.84
N LEU A 57 -5.09 9.48 -1.18
CA LEU A 57 -4.51 10.83 -1.32
C LEU A 57 -4.58 11.68 -0.05
N VAL A 58 -5.47 11.35 0.89
CA VAL A 58 -5.61 12.08 2.15
C VAL A 58 -5.13 11.22 3.30
N ILE A 59 -5.81 10.11 3.61
CA ILE A 59 -5.53 9.34 4.83
C ILE A 59 -4.15 8.67 4.76
N GLU A 60 -3.96 7.76 3.82
CA GLU A 60 -2.71 7.02 3.67
C GLU A 60 -1.55 7.98 3.39
N PHE A 61 -1.76 8.97 2.52
CA PHE A 61 -0.73 9.93 2.20
C PHE A 61 -0.26 10.76 3.41
N ARG A 62 -1.21 11.21 4.25
CA ARG A 62 -0.92 12.05 5.41
C ARG A 62 -0.40 11.27 6.61
N PHE A 63 -0.93 10.08 6.88
CA PHE A 63 -0.70 9.37 8.14
C PHE A 63 0.27 8.20 7.97
N ALA A 64 0.32 7.57 6.78
CA ALA A 64 1.27 6.48 6.50
C ALA A 64 2.49 6.98 5.71
N CYS A 65 2.27 7.61 4.55
CA CYS A 65 3.35 7.93 3.62
C CYS A 65 4.34 8.97 4.18
N THR A 66 3.92 9.94 4.99
CA THR A 66 4.85 10.95 5.53
C THR A 66 5.95 10.39 6.43
N HIS A 67 5.78 9.18 6.97
CA HIS A 67 6.77 8.47 7.78
C HIS A 67 7.67 7.55 6.93
N CYS A 68 7.27 7.27 5.69
CA CYS A 68 7.95 6.33 4.82
C CYS A 68 9.26 6.92 4.27
N LEU A 69 10.34 6.12 4.27
CA LEU A 69 11.64 6.56 3.75
C LEU A 69 11.62 6.90 2.25
N TYR A 70 10.77 6.27 1.43
CA TYR A 70 10.59 6.68 0.03
C TYR A 70 10.00 8.09 -0.10
N TYR A 71 9.15 8.49 0.84
CA TYR A 71 8.58 9.84 0.89
C TYR A 71 9.61 10.83 1.42
N ILE A 72 10.32 10.49 2.49
CA ILE A 72 11.30 11.38 3.13
C ILE A 72 12.43 11.71 2.14
N ARG A 73 13.00 10.70 1.47
CA ARG A 73 14.14 10.86 0.56
C ARG A 73 13.79 11.52 -0.77
N SER A 74 12.53 11.54 -1.17
CA SER A 74 12.15 12.07 -2.48
C SER A 74 12.08 13.61 -2.49
N LYS A 75 12.50 14.21 -3.61
CA LYS A 75 12.38 15.66 -3.87
C LYS A 75 11.16 15.90 -4.76
N GLY A 76 10.26 16.79 -4.36
CA GLY A 76 9.06 17.18 -5.13
C GLY A 76 7.95 16.13 -5.16
N CYS A 77 8.16 15.01 -5.84
CA CYS A 77 7.18 13.93 -5.99
C CYS A 77 7.59 12.67 -5.23
N VAL A 78 6.61 11.83 -4.89
CA VAL A 78 6.83 10.55 -4.21
C VAL A 78 7.37 9.51 -5.18
N LYS A 79 8.34 8.69 -4.72
CA LYS A 79 9.01 7.65 -5.52
C LYS A 79 8.64 6.21 -5.13
N CYS A 80 7.60 6.04 -4.30
CA CYS A 80 7.07 4.73 -3.88
C CYS A 80 6.46 3.97 -5.07
N MET A 81 6.40 2.64 -4.99
CA MET A 81 5.77 1.79 -6.02
C MET A 81 4.30 2.11 -6.29
N MET A 82 3.54 2.54 -5.27
CA MET A 82 2.09 2.75 -5.38
C MET A 82 1.73 4.17 -5.83
N LEU A 83 2.28 5.19 -5.16
CA LEU A 83 1.94 6.60 -5.40
C LEU A 83 3.07 7.35 -6.14
N TYR A 84 3.72 6.67 -7.09
CA TYR A 84 4.79 7.29 -7.87
C TYR A 84 4.27 8.53 -8.61
N GLY A 85 5.01 9.64 -8.53
CA GLY A 85 4.71 10.86 -9.27
C GLY A 85 3.71 11.79 -8.59
N VAL A 86 3.04 11.34 -7.52
CA VAL A 86 2.17 12.20 -6.71
C VAL A 86 3.02 13.29 -6.03
N PRO A 87 2.69 14.58 -6.20
CA PRO A 87 3.38 15.67 -5.50
C PRO A 87 3.33 15.51 -3.98
N LYS A 88 4.38 15.90 -3.28
CA LYS A 88 4.40 15.88 -1.81
C LYS A 88 3.47 16.97 -1.26
N LEU A 89 2.25 16.56 -0.92
CA LEU A 89 1.22 17.44 -0.34
C LEU A 89 1.45 17.75 1.14
N PHE A 90 2.19 16.89 1.85
CA PHE A 90 2.40 16.99 3.30
C PHE A 90 3.87 17.07 3.67
N LYS A 91 4.17 17.69 4.83
CA LYS A 91 5.53 17.67 5.38
C LYS A 91 5.89 16.26 5.84
N ALA A 92 7.13 15.85 5.54
CA ALA A 92 7.67 14.58 6.02
C ALA A 92 7.75 14.58 7.56
N ARG A 93 7.39 13.45 8.18
CA ARG A 93 7.42 13.25 9.63
C ARG A 93 8.16 11.94 9.90
N PRO A 94 9.51 11.96 9.95
CA PRO A 94 10.27 10.76 10.26
C PRO A 94 9.96 10.28 11.68
N GLY A 95 10.03 8.97 11.89
CA GLY A 95 9.77 8.32 13.17
C GLY A 95 8.57 7.38 13.13
N PRO A 96 8.32 6.65 14.24
CA PRO A 96 7.27 5.65 14.30
C PRO A 96 5.88 6.25 14.24
N HIS A 97 4.92 5.49 13.71
CA HIS A 97 3.51 5.88 13.71
C HIS A 97 2.96 5.88 15.13
N SER A 98 2.28 6.97 15.50
CA SER A 98 1.49 7.01 16.74
C SER A 98 0.31 6.01 16.68
N PRO A 99 -0.20 5.52 17.82
CA PRO A 99 -1.37 4.64 17.84
C PRO A 99 -2.59 5.25 17.13
N PHE A 100 -2.77 6.57 17.25
CA PHE A 100 -3.83 7.31 16.56
C PHE A 100 -3.67 7.23 15.02
N GLU A 101 -2.46 7.46 14.50
CA GLU A 101 -2.20 7.40 13.05
C GLU A 101 -2.44 6.00 12.49
N LYS A 102 -2.05 4.97 13.24
CA LYS A 102 -2.36 3.57 12.87
C LYS A 102 -3.87 3.33 12.84
N ALA A 103 -4.58 3.75 13.88
CA ALA A 103 -6.03 3.59 13.97
C ALA A 103 -6.75 4.30 12.82
N VAL A 104 -6.41 5.56 12.54
CA VAL A 104 -7.01 6.35 11.44
C VAL A 104 -6.72 5.71 10.08
N THR A 105 -5.51 5.20 9.86
CA THR A 105 -5.16 4.52 8.61
C THR A 105 -5.97 3.24 8.43
N VAL A 106 -6.10 2.41 9.49
CA VAL A 106 -6.89 1.17 9.45
C VAL A 106 -8.37 1.47 9.25
N LEU A 107 -8.94 2.39 10.04
CA LEU A 107 -10.35 2.77 9.94
C LEU A 107 -10.66 3.41 8.58
N GLY A 108 -9.74 4.20 8.03
CA GLY A 108 -9.86 4.75 6.67
C GLY A 108 -9.80 3.71 5.57
N ALA A 109 -9.03 2.63 5.79
CA ALA A 109 -8.93 1.53 4.83
C ALA A 109 -10.22 0.69 4.80
N LEU A 110 -10.91 0.52 5.93
CA LEU A 110 -12.09 -0.34 6.04
C LEU A 110 -13.18 -0.03 4.98
N PRO A 111 -13.63 1.23 4.78
CA PRO A 111 -14.56 1.56 3.71
C PRO A 111 -14.07 1.13 2.32
N MET A 112 -12.77 1.24 2.02
CA MET A 112 -12.24 0.86 0.70
C MET A 112 -12.41 -0.65 0.43
N PHE A 113 -12.27 -1.48 1.47
CA PHE A 113 -12.44 -2.94 1.35
C PHE A 113 -13.88 -3.41 1.52
N LEU A 114 -14.63 -2.82 2.45
CA LEU A 114 -15.95 -3.32 2.85
C LEU A 114 -17.10 -2.71 2.05
N PHE A 115 -16.94 -1.51 1.51
CA PHE A 115 -17.99 -0.86 0.74
C PHE A 115 -18.49 -1.70 -0.45
N PRO A 116 -17.64 -2.24 -1.36
CA PRO A 116 -18.12 -3.02 -2.49
C PRO A 116 -18.72 -4.38 -2.07
N VAL A 117 -18.47 -4.86 -0.85
CA VAL A 117 -18.91 -6.18 -0.37
C VAL A 117 -20.43 -6.30 -0.39
N TYR A 118 -21.16 -5.22 -0.07
CA TYR A 118 -22.62 -5.20 -0.10
C TYR A 118 -23.20 -5.58 -1.48
N TRP A 119 -22.52 -5.22 -2.58
CA TRP A 119 -22.92 -5.61 -3.92
C TRP A 119 -22.32 -6.94 -4.34
N LEU A 120 -21.07 -7.22 -3.93
CA LEU A 120 -20.37 -8.46 -4.26
C LEU A 120 -21.08 -9.72 -3.74
N VAL A 121 -21.73 -9.67 -2.58
CA VAL A 121 -22.46 -10.84 -2.04
C VAL A 121 -23.57 -11.36 -2.97
N ARG A 122 -24.04 -10.53 -3.93
CA ARG A 122 -25.06 -10.93 -4.91
C ARG A 122 -24.49 -11.73 -6.08
N ASP A 123 -23.17 -11.72 -6.28
CA ASP A 123 -22.47 -12.47 -7.33
C ASP A 123 -21.27 -13.23 -6.72
N PRO A 124 -21.43 -14.53 -6.43
CA PRO A 124 -20.37 -15.35 -5.85
C PRO A 124 -19.07 -15.40 -6.67
N LEU A 125 -19.16 -15.27 -8.00
CA LEU A 125 -17.99 -15.28 -8.87
C LEU A 125 -17.18 -13.99 -8.71
N LEU A 126 -17.86 -12.83 -8.72
CA LEU A 126 -17.19 -11.55 -8.47
C LEU A 126 -16.67 -11.45 -7.04
N MET A 127 -17.42 -11.95 -6.05
CA MET A 127 -16.95 -12.02 -4.66
C MET A 127 -15.69 -12.89 -4.53
N GLY A 128 -15.69 -14.08 -5.14
CA GLY A 128 -14.53 -14.95 -5.19
C GLY A 128 -13.32 -14.27 -5.85
N GLY A 129 -13.52 -13.62 -7.00
CA GLY A 129 -12.48 -12.85 -7.68
C GLY A 129 -11.93 -11.69 -6.84
N TYR A 130 -12.80 -10.98 -6.11
CA TYR A 130 -12.42 -9.89 -5.22
C TYR A 130 -11.55 -10.37 -4.06
N VAL A 131 -11.96 -11.44 -3.38
CA VAL A 131 -11.19 -12.03 -2.27
C VAL A 131 -9.86 -12.58 -2.76
N VAL A 132 -9.85 -13.33 -3.86
CA VAL A 132 -8.62 -13.92 -4.44
C VAL A 132 -7.66 -12.83 -4.90
N SER A 133 -8.14 -11.78 -5.57
CA SER A 133 -7.27 -10.68 -6.02
C SER A 133 -6.62 -9.92 -4.86
N TRP A 134 -7.36 -9.63 -3.79
CA TRP A 134 -6.76 -9.06 -2.58
C TRP A 134 -5.78 -10.02 -1.90
N ALA A 135 -6.14 -11.29 -1.77
CA ALA A 135 -5.25 -12.30 -1.17
C ALA A 135 -3.93 -12.39 -1.96
N LEU A 136 -4.02 -12.49 -3.29
CA LEU A 136 -2.85 -12.51 -4.16
C LEU A 136 -2.03 -11.23 -4.00
N PHE A 137 -2.65 -10.05 -3.99
CA PHE A 137 -1.95 -8.79 -3.79
C PHE A 137 -1.15 -8.77 -2.47
N PHE A 138 -1.78 -9.11 -1.35
CA PHE A 138 -1.08 -9.10 -0.06
C PHE A 138 -0.01 -10.19 0.05
N LEU A 139 -0.26 -11.38 -0.49
CA LEU A 139 0.70 -12.47 -0.46
C LEU A 139 1.92 -12.19 -1.34
N THR A 140 1.72 -11.67 -2.56
CA THR A 140 2.83 -11.28 -3.43
C THR A 140 3.60 -10.11 -2.85
N ALA A 141 2.92 -9.08 -2.32
CA ALA A 141 3.58 -7.96 -1.66
C ALA A 141 4.43 -8.44 -0.47
N ARG A 142 3.87 -9.31 0.38
CA ARG A 142 4.59 -9.92 1.51
C ARG A 142 5.80 -10.74 1.07
N ARG A 143 5.69 -11.46 -0.05
CA ARG A 143 6.74 -12.37 -0.54
C ARG A 143 7.89 -11.64 -1.22
N TYR A 144 7.61 -10.56 -1.95
CA TYR A 144 8.57 -9.92 -2.86
C TYR A 144 8.97 -8.51 -2.47
N GLU A 145 8.08 -7.71 -1.88
CA GLU A 145 8.36 -6.31 -1.54
C GLU A 145 8.60 -6.11 -0.04
N CYS A 146 7.73 -6.64 0.82
CA CYS A 146 7.81 -6.39 2.26
C CYS A 146 9.13 -6.86 2.90
N ILE A 147 9.77 -7.88 2.32
CA ILE A 147 11.08 -8.40 2.76
C ILE A 147 12.28 -7.53 2.36
N ARG A 148 12.08 -6.53 1.48
CA ARG A 148 13.13 -5.65 0.95
C ARG A 148 12.77 -4.17 1.05
N CYS A 149 11.58 -3.84 1.53
CA CYS A 149 11.05 -2.49 1.58
C CYS A 149 11.74 -1.66 2.68
N ILE A 150 12.16 -0.44 2.35
CA ILE A 150 12.78 0.48 3.31
C ILE A 150 11.76 1.20 4.21
N ASN A 151 10.46 0.92 4.10
CA ASN A 151 9.44 1.46 5.01
C ASN A 151 9.34 0.62 6.29
N PHE A 152 10.33 0.74 7.19
CA PHE A 152 10.44 -0.12 8.37
C PHE A 152 9.33 0.07 9.40
N GLU A 153 8.64 1.21 9.37
CA GLU A 153 7.51 1.50 10.28
C GLU A 153 6.18 0.90 9.80
N CYS A 154 6.15 0.34 8.58
CA CYS A 154 4.97 -0.35 8.06
C CYS A 154 4.73 -1.66 8.84
N PRO A 155 3.52 -1.90 9.36
CA PRO A 155 3.18 -3.17 10.04
C PRO A 155 3.37 -4.42 9.18
N MET A 156 3.38 -4.27 7.85
CA MET A 156 3.55 -5.36 6.90
C MET A 156 5.02 -5.58 6.51
N ASN A 157 5.95 -4.72 6.95
CA ASN A 157 7.37 -4.87 6.66
C ASN A 157 7.91 -6.18 7.28
N ARG A 158 8.78 -6.89 6.54
CA ARG A 158 9.37 -8.17 6.95
C ARG A 158 10.89 -8.20 6.78
N VAL A 159 11.52 -7.03 6.63
CA VAL A 159 12.98 -6.92 6.68
C VAL A 159 13.44 -7.32 8.08
N SER A 160 14.54 -8.09 8.18
CA SER A 160 15.07 -8.49 9.48
C SER A 160 15.67 -7.30 10.25
N VAL A 161 15.70 -7.41 11.57
CA VAL A 161 16.21 -6.33 12.43
C VAL A 161 17.70 -6.07 12.17
N GLU A 162 18.47 -7.11 11.83
CA GLU A 162 19.88 -7.02 11.51
C GLU A 162 20.12 -6.19 10.25
N VAL A 163 19.39 -6.48 9.17
CA VAL A 163 19.47 -5.73 7.90
C VAL A 163 19.00 -4.29 8.07
N ARG A 164 17.96 -4.06 8.88
CA ARG A 164 17.50 -2.71 9.23
C ARG A 164 18.60 -1.91 9.94
N LYS A 165 19.21 -2.47 11.00
CA LYS A 165 20.29 -1.83 11.76
C LYS A 165 21.51 -1.53 10.90
N GLU A 166 21.90 -2.46 10.03
CA GLU A 166 23.01 -2.25 9.09
C GLU A 166 22.74 -1.08 8.14
N PHE A 167 21.50 -0.96 7.66
CA PHE A 167 21.10 0.13 6.77
C PHE A 167 21.03 1.48 7.49
N GLU A 168 20.50 1.53 8.71
CA GLU A 168 20.45 2.74 9.54
C GLU A 168 21.87 3.22 9.88
N GLY A 169 22.79 2.32 10.25
CA GLY A 169 24.19 2.67 10.54
C GLY A 169 24.97 3.23 9.35
N LYS A 170 24.63 2.84 8.10
CA LYS A 170 25.23 3.40 6.88
C LYS A 170 24.73 4.80 6.52
N ILE A 171 23.61 5.26 7.10
CA ILE A 171 23.07 6.59 6.86
C ILE A 171 23.67 7.62 7.83
N GLU A 172 24.09 7.16 9.01
CA GLU A 172 24.66 8.00 10.08
C GLU A 172 26.18 8.17 9.96
N SER A 173 26.87 7.34 9.16
CA SER A 173 28.29 7.44 8.81
C SER A 173 28.54 8.35 7.62
#